data_AF-A0A1Q7X7H1-F1
#
_entry.id   AF-A0A1Q7X7H1-F1
#
_cell.length_a   1.000
_cell.length_b   1.000
_cell.length_c   1.000
_cell.angle_alpha   90.00
_cell.angle_beta   90.00
_cell.angle_gamma   90.00
#
_symmetry.space_group_name_H-M   'P 1'
#
loop_
_entity.id
_entity.type
_entity.pdbx_description
1 polymer ?
#
loop_
_entity_poly.entity_id
_entity_poly.type
_entity_poly.pdbx_seq_one_letter_code
_entity_poly.pdbx_strand_id
1 'polypeptide(L)'
;MQGKGETDANTCAYNDLALIQLDPADVGKVNPSVPGFGGPTGIGAAGGTGSTVYSYGNSELRGGVAQLSPKQGIVAQNTGGGWSHTVYTATPGIPGDSGSGFMNATGQAIPTCTRTARSPASSWRPARSRSTQVSSAP
;
A
#
# COMPACT_ATOMS: atom_id res chain seq x y z
N MET A 1 16.26 -0.59 -6.39
CA MET A 1 15.99 0.70 -7.09
C MET A 1 17.21 1.60 -7.07
N GLN A 2 17.62 2.15 -5.92
CA GLN A 2 18.78 3.06 -5.83
C GLN A 2 20.11 2.42 -6.27
N GLY A 3 20.37 1.17 -5.86
CA GLY A 3 21.57 0.44 -6.30
C GLY A 3 21.62 0.08 -7.80
N LYS A 4 20.51 0.26 -8.54
CA LYS A 4 20.46 0.10 -10.01
C LYS A 4 20.45 1.45 -10.75
N GLY A 5 20.59 2.56 -10.03
CA GLY A 5 20.60 3.90 -10.64
C GLY A 5 19.23 4.34 -11.17
N GLU A 6 18.13 3.92 -10.55
CA GLU A 6 16.80 4.44 -10.90
C GLU A 6 16.75 5.96 -10.73
N THR A 7 16.18 6.66 -11.72
CA THR A 7 16.09 8.12 -11.76
C THR A 7 14.67 8.65 -11.87
N ASP A 8 13.68 7.81 -12.19
CA ASP A 8 12.30 8.24 -12.21
C ASP A 8 11.83 8.65 -10.80
N ALA A 9 11.34 9.87 -10.70
CA ALA A 9 11.04 10.50 -9.41
C ALA A 9 9.92 9.75 -8.66
N ASN A 10 8.88 9.29 -9.37
CA ASN A 10 7.76 8.59 -8.74
C ASN A 10 8.15 7.18 -8.34
N THR A 11 8.89 6.47 -9.19
CA THR A 11 9.42 5.14 -8.91
C THR A 11 10.32 5.18 -7.68
N CYS A 12 11.21 6.16 -7.57
CA CYS A 12 12.06 6.34 -6.39
C CYS A 12 11.27 6.70 -5.11
N ALA A 13 10.23 7.51 -5.23
CA ALA A 13 9.48 8.01 -4.08
C ALA A 13 8.41 7.04 -3.55
N TYR A 14 7.83 6.21 -4.42
CA TYR A 14 6.61 5.45 -4.11
C TYR A 14 6.74 3.94 -4.27
N ASN A 15 7.88 3.42 -4.75
CA ASN A 15 8.10 1.98 -4.83
C ASN A 15 8.31 1.35 -3.44
N ASP A 16 7.34 0.58 -2.96
CA ASP A 16 7.44 -0.31 -1.78
C ASP A 16 6.88 -1.69 -2.15
N LEU A 17 7.66 -2.45 -2.90
CA LEU A 17 7.29 -3.80 -3.34
C LEU A 17 8.40 -4.79 -3.03
N ALA A 18 7.99 -6.00 -2.72
CA ALA A 18 8.87 -7.15 -2.61
C ALA A 18 8.29 -8.28 -3.46
N LEU A 19 9.18 -9.05 -4.09
CA LEU A 19 8.83 -10.29 -4.76
C LEU A 19 9.34 -11.45 -3.92
N ILE A 20 8.47 -12.44 -3.71
CA ILE A 20 8.83 -13.68 -3.02
C ILE A 20 8.86 -14.76 -4.09
N GLN A 21 10.04 -15.36 -4.27
CA GLN A 21 10.17 -16.54 -5.11
C GLN A 21 9.69 -17.74 -4.30
N LEU A 22 8.64 -18.41 -4.78
CA LEU A 22 8.15 -19.64 -4.19
C LEU A 22 9.05 -20.81 -4.60
N ASP A 23 9.22 -21.77 -3.71
CA ASP A 23 9.74 -23.08 -4.08
C ASP A 23 8.78 -23.71 -5.11
N PRO A 24 9.28 -24.28 -6.22
CA PRO A 24 8.45 -24.98 -7.19
C PRO A 24 7.49 -26.02 -6.59
N ALA A 25 7.88 -26.67 -5.48
CA ALA A 25 7.05 -27.64 -4.77
C ALA A 25 5.84 -27.02 -4.05
N ASP A 26 5.88 -25.72 -3.78
CA ASP A 26 4.81 -24.99 -3.08
C ASP A 26 3.82 -24.30 -4.02
N VAL A 27 4.08 -24.28 -5.33
CA VAL A 27 3.19 -23.65 -6.31
C VAL A 27 1.78 -24.24 -6.26
N GLY A 28 1.64 -25.55 -6.06
CA GLY A 28 0.32 -26.20 -5.93
C GLY A 28 -0.41 -25.91 -4.62
N LYS A 29 0.26 -25.30 -3.63
CA LYS A 29 -0.30 -24.96 -2.31
C LYS A 29 -0.84 -23.54 -2.25
N VAL A 30 -0.55 -22.70 -3.25
CA VAL A 30 -1.06 -21.33 -3.29
C VAL A 30 -2.52 -21.32 -3.73
N ASN A 31 -3.30 -20.45 -3.10
CA ASN A 31 -4.69 -20.21 -3.48
C ASN A 31 -4.81 -18.76 -3.97
N PRO A 32 -5.15 -18.53 -5.24
CA PRO A 32 -5.30 -17.18 -5.80
C PRO A 32 -6.64 -16.53 -5.38
N SER A 33 -7.10 -16.79 -4.15
CA SER A 33 -8.34 -16.24 -3.59
C SER A 33 -8.03 -15.34 -2.40
N VAL A 34 -8.74 -14.22 -2.28
CA VAL A 34 -8.74 -13.42 -1.05
C VAL A 34 -9.87 -13.92 -0.12
N PRO A 35 -9.57 -14.31 1.13
CA PRO A 35 -10.60 -14.81 2.04
C PRO A 35 -11.76 -13.83 2.24
N GLY A 36 -12.99 -14.31 2.08
CA GLY A 36 -14.22 -13.52 2.18
C GLY A 36 -14.62 -12.75 0.91
N PHE A 37 -13.70 -12.57 -0.06
CA PHE A 37 -13.97 -11.83 -1.30
C PHE A 37 -13.83 -12.67 -2.57
N GLY A 38 -13.14 -13.81 -2.51
CA GLY A 38 -12.70 -14.53 -3.71
C GLY A 38 -11.66 -13.70 -4.46
N GLY A 39 -11.52 -13.93 -5.78
CA GLY A 39 -10.65 -13.13 -6.65
C GLY A 39 -9.17 -13.10 -6.24
N PRO A 40 -8.29 -12.47 -7.04
CA PRO A 40 -8.61 -11.47 -8.06
C PRO A 40 -9.01 -12.04 -9.42
N THR A 41 -9.88 -11.33 -10.14
CA THR A 41 -10.36 -11.69 -11.50
C THR A 41 -9.46 -11.15 -12.62
N GLY A 42 -8.45 -10.36 -12.26
CA GLY A 42 -7.50 -9.73 -13.17
C GLY A 42 -6.75 -8.60 -12.46
N ILE A 43 -6.03 -7.79 -13.24
CA ILE A 43 -5.35 -6.59 -12.76
C ILE A 43 -6.18 -5.37 -13.19
N GLY A 44 -6.35 -4.41 -12.30
CA GLY A 44 -7.14 -3.20 -12.53
C GLY A 44 -6.55 -1.97 -11.83
N ALA A 45 -7.26 -0.85 -11.89
CA ALA A 45 -6.88 0.38 -11.19
C ALA A 45 -7.69 0.54 -9.90
N ALA A 46 -7.14 1.29 -8.94
CA ALA A 46 -7.87 1.66 -7.70
C ALA A 46 -9.10 2.55 -7.98
N GLY A 47 -9.11 3.24 -9.12
CA GLY A 47 -10.08 4.26 -9.45
C GLY A 47 -9.70 5.65 -8.90
N GLY A 48 -10.65 6.56 -8.93
CA GLY A 48 -10.48 7.92 -8.40
C GLY A 48 -10.78 8.00 -6.90
N THR A 49 -10.64 9.19 -6.33
CA THR A 49 -11.12 9.45 -4.96
C THR A 49 -12.60 9.08 -4.83
N GLY A 50 -12.95 8.38 -3.75
CA GLY A 50 -14.28 7.85 -3.49
C GLY A 50 -14.53 6.44 -4.03
N SER A 51 -13.66 5.90 -4.89
CA SER A 51 -13.79 4.54 -5.40
C SER A 51 -13.68 3.50 -4.28
N THR A 52 -14.57 2.51 -4.31
CA THR A 52 -14.58 1.41 -3.33
C THR A 52 -13.41 0.46 -3.57
N VAL A 53 -12.79 0.06 -2.47
CA VAL A 53 -11.73 -0.94 -2.46
C VAL A 53 -11.94 -1.96 -1.35
N TYR A 54 -11.45 -3.16 -1.59
CA TYR A 54 -11.49 -4.30 -0.67
C TYR A 54 -10.07 -4.73 -0.36
N SER A 55 -9.84 -5.19 0.88
CA SER A 55 -8.54 -5.72 1.31
C SER A 55 -8.74 -6.76 2.38
N TYR A 56 -7.76 -7.65 2.54
CA TYR A 56 -7.72 -8.59 3.64
C TYR A 56 -6.39 -8.43 4.37
N GLY A 57 -6.45 -8.06 5.65
CA GLY A 57 -5.27 -7.88 6.48
C GLY A 57 -5.43 -8.62 7.81
N ASN A 58 -4.41 -9.37 8.20
CA ASN A 58 -4.40 -10.11 9.46
C ASN A 58 -3.24 -9.64 10.35
N SER A 59 -3.39 -8.45 10.91
CA SER A 59 -2.47 -7.96 11.94
C SER A 59 -2.60 -8.77 13.23
N GLU A 60 -1.46 -9.12 13.82
CA GLU A 60 -1.36 -9.80 15.12
C GLU A 60 -2.06 -9.01 16.25
N LEU A 61 -2.08 -7.68 16.14
CA LEU A 61 -2.79 -6.76 17.05
C LEU A 61 -4.32 -6.96 17.07
N ARG A 62 -4.90 -7.75 16.16
CA ARG A 62 -6.32 -8.10 16.16
C ARG A 62 -6.63 -9.35 16.99
N GLY A 63 -5.64 -9.93 17.67
CA GLY A 63 -5.84 -11.06 18.60
C GLY A 63 -6.45 -12.31 17.94
N GLY A 64 -6.26 -12.48 16.62
CA GLY A 64 -6.77 -13.63 15.87
C GLY A 64 -8.26 -13.57 15.49
N VAL A 65 -8.93 -12.43 15.63
CA VAL A 65 -10.35 -12.29 15.24
C VAL A 65 -10.48 -12.17 13.72
N ALA A 66 -10.65 -13.31 13.04
CA ALA A 66 -10.75 -13.41 11.59
C ALA A 66 -11.90 -12.58 10.97
N GLN A 67 -12.95 -12.26 11.73
CA GLN A 67 -14.08 -11.46 11.26
C GLN A 67 -13.69 -10.00 10.98
N LEU A 68 -12.59 -9.51 11.57
CA LEU A 68 -12.10 -8.14 11.38
C LEU A 68 -11.04 -8.03 10.28
N SER A 69 -10.70 -9.15 9.63
CA SER A 69 -9.66 -9.24 8.61
C SER A 69 -10.14 -8.82 7.22
N PRO A 70 -11.37 -9.14 6.77
CA PRO A 70 -11.96 -8.52 5.59
C PRO A 70 -12.22 -7.03 5.81
N LYS A 71 -11.78 -6.20 4.87
CA LYS A 71 -11.90 -4.75 4.93
C LYS A 71 -12.52 -4.22 3.66
N GLN A 72 -13.47 -3.32 3.85
CA GLN A 72 -13.98 -2.45 2.80
C GLN A 72 -13.56 -1.02 3.12
N GLY A 73 -13.19 -0.27 2.08
CA GLY A 73 -12.76 1.11 2.21
C GLY A 73 -13.00 1.92 0.95
N ILE A 74 -12.49 3.14 0.98
CA ILE A 74 -12.52 4.08 -0.14
C ILE A 74 -11.12 4.62 -0.42
N VAL A 75 -10.85 4.90 -1.69
CA VAL A 75 -9.70 5.72 -2.09
C VAL A 75 -9.94 7.14 -1.59
N ALA A 76 -9.11 7.61 -0.67
CA ALA A 76 -9.16 8.98 -0.17
C ALA A 76 -8.37 9.93 -1.07
N GLN A 77 -7.25 9.48 -1.62
CA GLN A 77 -6.38 10.31 -2.44
C GLN A 77 -5.47 9.46 -3.33
N ASN A 78 -5.21 9.96 -4.54
CA ASN A 78 -4.19 9.43 -5.45
C ASN A 78 -3.02 10.41 -5.55
N THR A 79 -1.79 9.91 -5.49
CA THR A 79 -0.57 10.73 -5.61
C THR A 79 0.45 10.08 -6.54
N GLY A 80 1.44 10.86 -6.96
CA GLY A 80 2.54 10.36 -7.78
C GLY A 80 2.09 9.82 -9.14
N GLY A 81 1.06 10.40 -9.76
CA GLY A 81 0.56 9.91 -11.06
C GLY A 81 -0.09 8.53 -11.02
N GLY A 82 -0.61 8.09 -9.86
CA GLY A 82 -1.25 6.79 -9.70
C GLY A 82 -0.36 5.72 -9.08
N TRP A 83 0.87 6.07 -8.68
CA TRP A 83 1.78 5.16 -7.98
C TRP A 83 1.37 4.88 -6.53
N SER A 84 0.65 5.81 -5.91
CA SER A 84 0.28 5.73 -4.50
C SER A 84 -1.20 6.07 -4.29
N HIS A 85 -1.87 5.23 -3.50
CA HIS A 85 -3.28 5.36 -3.15
C HIS A 85 -3.41 5.40 -1.62
N THR A 86 -3.90 6.52 -1.10
CA THR A 86 -4.32 6.60 0.30
C THR A 86 -5.72 6.00 0.41
N VAL A 87 -5.89 4.96 1.22
CA VAL A 87 -7.17 4.29 1.43
C VAL A 87 -7.62 4.42 2.88
N TYR A 88 -8.90 4.69 3.09
CA TYR A 88 -9.53 4.60 4.40
C TYR A 88 -10.48 3.41 4.44
N THR A 89 -10.21 2.48 5.36
CA THR A 89 -11.01 1.27 5.59
C THR A 89 -11.88 1.41 6.83
N ALA A 90 -13.06 0.77 6.81
CA ALA A 90 -14.01 0.81 7.92
C ALA A 90 -13.42 0.29 9.25
N THR A 91 -12.60 -0.77 9.19
CA THR A 91 -11.66 -1.09 10.27
C THR A 91 -10.30 -0.50 9.89
N PRO A 92 -9.73 0.44 10.68
CA PRO A 92 -8.46 1.07 10.34
C PRO A 92 -7.37 0.03 10.06
N GLY A 93 -6.49 0.30 9.09
CA GLY A 93 -5.27 -0.47 8.93
C GLY A 93 -4.36 -0.26 10.15
N ILE A 94 -3.76 -1.34 10.66
CA ILE A 94 -2.84 -1.28 11.79
C ILE A 94 -1.49 -1.92 11.40
N PRO A 95 -0.40 -1.66 12.15
CA PRO A 95 0.86 -2.34 11.92
C PRO A 95 0.69 -3.86 11.91
N GLY A 96 1.26 -4.53 10.91
CA GLY A 96 1.03 -5.95 10.60
C GLY A 96 0.14 -6.20 9.38
N ASP A 97 -0.58 -5.20 8.88
CA ASP A 97 -1.35 -5.29 7.63
C ASP A 97 -0.50 -4.97 6.37
N SER A 98 0.79 -4.63 6.55
CA SER A 98 1.70 -4.31 5.44
C SER A 98 1.81 -5.48 4.47
N GLY A 99 1.76 -5.19 3.16
CA GLY A 99 1.78 -6.20 2.11
C GLY A 99 0.42 -6.83 1.80
N SER A 100 -0.65 -6.48 2.53
CA SER A 100 -2.02 -6.90 2.18
C SER A 100 -2.38 -6.39 0.79
N GLY A 101 -2.95 -7.27 -0.03
CA GLY A 101 -3.47 -6.91 -1.35
C GLY A 101 -4.73 -6.05 -1.25
N PHE A 102 -4.97 -5.25 -2.29
CA PHE A 102 -6.22 -4.52 -2.48
C PHE A 102 -6.87 -4.91 -3.81
N MET A 103 -8.19 -4.92 -3.83
CA MET A 103 -9.00 -5.12 -5.03
C MET A 103 -9.98 -3.97 -5.19
N ASN A 104 -10.32 -3.65 -6.44
CA ASN A 104 -11.38 -2.69 -6.73
C ASN A 104 -12.78 -3.35 -6.66
N ALA A 105 -13.82 -2.57 -6.92
CA ALA A 105 -15.20 -3.04 -6.85
C ALA A 105 -15.58 -4.15 -7.85
N THR A 106 -14.81 -4.32 -8.93
CA THR A 106 -15.00 -5.39 -9.92
C THR A 106 -14.20 -6.66 -9.60
N GLY A 107 -13.48 -6.68 -8.47
CA GLY A 107 -12.68 -7.83 -8.03
C GLY A 107 -11.31 -7.91 -8.70
N GLN A 108 -10.84 -6.86 -9.36
CA GLN A 108 -9.51 -6.81 -9.96
C GLN A 108 -8.48 -6.35 -8.92
N ALA A 109 -7.32 -6.99 -8.91
CA ALA A 109 -6.19 -6.61 -8.06
C ALA A 109 -5.65 -5.24 -8.46
N ILE A 110 -5.40 -4.40 -7.46
CA ILE A 110 -4.76 -3.10 -7.62
C ILE A 110 -3.25 -3.31 -7.45
N PRO A 111 -2.44 -3.05 -8.48
CA PRO A 111 -0.99 -3.26 -8.44
C PRO A 111 -0.33 -2.08 -7.73
N THR A 112 -0.44 -1.97 -6.41
CA THR A 112 0.28 -0.93 -5.66
C THR A 112 0.74 -1.35 -4.28
N CYS A 113 1.94 -0.88 -3.97
CA CYS A 113 2.60 -0.73 -2.69
C CYS A 113 1.64 -0.20 -1.59
N THR A 114 1.55 -0.92 -0.45
CA THR A 114 0.65 -0.58 0.67
C THR A 114 1.44 -0.27 1.94
N ARG A 115 1.38 1.00 2.36
CA ARG A 115 1.85 1.44 3.68
C ARG A 115 0.67 1.86 4.54
N THR A 116 0.50 1.22 5.68
CA THR A 116 -0.48 1.63 6.68
C THR A 116 -0.06 2.96 7.29
N ALA A 117 -0.84 4.02 7.04
CA ALA A 117 -0.71 5.29 7.75
C ALA A 117 -1.58 5.25 9.01
N ARG A 118 -0.99 5.52 10.19
CA ARG A 118 -1.73 5.73 11.43
C ARG A 118 -2.45 7.09 11.35
N SER A 119 -3.79 7.12 11.38
CA SER A 119 -4.60 8.37 11.35
C SER A 119 -4.52 9.19 12.65
N PRO A 120 -4.89 10.50 12.64
CA PRO A 120 -4.73 11.50 11.58
C PRO A 120 -3.68 12.57 11.95
N ALA A 121 -3.06 13.15 10.92
CA ALA A 121 -2.38 14.46 10.92
C ALA A 121 -1.63 14.88 12.19
N SER A 122 -0.43 14.35 12.41
CA SER A 122 0.65 15.22 12.88
C SER A 122 1.47 15.59 11.66
N SER A 123 1.53 16.88 11.37
CA SER A 123 2.29 17.44 10.27
C SER A 123 3.74 16.97 10.35
N TRP A 124 4.12 15.98 9.54
CA TRP A 124 5.53 15.77 9.26
C TRP A 124 5.96 16.88 8.30
N ARG A 125 6.29 18.03 8.89
CA ARG A 125 7.05 19.08 8.20
C ARG A 125 8.34 18.40 7.71
N PRO A 126 8.69 18.49 6.43
CA PRO A 126 10.03 18.09 6.01
C PRO A 126 10.99 18.95 6.81
N ALA A 127 11.89 18.30 7.56
CA ALA A 127 13.03 18.98 8.13
C ALA A 127 13.71 19.72 6.98
N ARG A 128 13.61 21.06 6.99
CA ARG A 128 14.53 21.89 6.19
C ARG A 128 15.91 21.42 6.60
N SER A 129 16.60 20.81 5.65
CA SER A 129 18.06 20.77 5.65
C SER A 129 18.53 22.16 6.06
N ARG A 130 19.12 22.27 7.26
CA ARG A 130 19.99 23.39 7.59
C ARG A 130 21.20 23.21 6.68
N SER A 131 21.07 23.70 5.45
CA SER A 131 22.24 24.00 4.63
C SER A 131 22.89 25.19 5.30
N THR A 132 24.03 24.92 5.90
CA THR A 132 25.03 25.86 6.38
C THR A 132 25.11 27.06 5.44
N GLN A 133 24.67 28.24 5.88
CA GLN A 133 25.06 29.47 5.21
C GLN A 133 26.58 29.62 5.41
N VAL A 134 27.31 29.35 4.33
CA VAL A 134 28.67 29.85 4.15
C VAL A 134 28.56 31.37 4.13
N SER A 135 29.11 32.01 5.17
CA SER A 135 29.33 33.45 5.19
C SER A 135 30.48 33.76 4.25
N SER A 136 30.21 34.57 3.23
CA SER A 136 31.22 35.23 2.40
C SER A 136 31.06 36.74 2.54
N ALA A 137 31.98 37.34 3.31
CA ALA A 137 32.60 38.68 3.21
C ALA A 137 31.71 39.94 3.04
N PRO A 138 32.17 41.09 3.55
CA PRO A 138 33.14 41.90 2.80
C PRO A 138 34.57 41.91 3.37
#